data_AF-A0A7J6NNC1-F1
#
_entry.id   AF-A0A7J6NNC1-F1
#
_cell.length_a   1.000
_cell.length_b   1.000
_cell.length_c   1.000
_cell.angle_alpha   90.00
_cell.angle_beta   90.00
_cell.angle_gamma   90.00
#
_symmetry.space_group_name_H-M   'P 1'
#
loop_
_entity.id
_entity.type
_entity.pdbx_description
1 polymer ?
#
loop_
_entity_poly.entity_id
_entity_poly.type
_entity_poly.pdbx_seq_one_letter_code
_entity_poly.pdbx_strand_id
1 'polypeptide(L)'
;MTATQEYDPSIHTETIAHVYKLTNDDLQHDVSVVHERGRGYAWRIWPSAHLLTKFLAKELKAHKGAPVDFIDIGCGAGMVGLAVAASEGSREVVLTDLEDQLGSPQRSLDLNDDEIKSKTRLMSLPWGDLEAGKKVIESLSEDDDERELWVCGSGLVYFDSLMAPLADTFEQLLNARPKAVAYIGQIKRNWKVEKRWYSSVGKFFDCYSKGRGFSSR
;
A
#
# COMPACT_ATOMS: atom_id res chain seq x y z
N MET A 1 -23.54 2.01 6.59
CA MET A 1 -23.92 1.99 5.16
C MET A 1 -22.77 1.31 4.43
N THR A 2 -22.97 0.07 4.00
CA THR A 2 -22.00 -0.70 3.21
C THR A 2 -22.06 -0.19 1.77
N ALA A 3 -21.01 0.48 1.31
CA ALA A 3 -20.89 0.85 -0.09
C ALA A 3 -20.45 -0.39 -0.88
N THR A 4 -21.40 -1.13 -1.44
CA THR A 4 -21.11 -2.19 -2.41
C THR A 4 -20.98 -1.56 -3.79
N GLN A 5 -19.81 -1.73 -4.42
CA GLN A 5 -19.64 -1.38 -5.83
C GLN A 5 -20.36 -2.43 -6.68
N GLU A 6 -21.48 -2.05 -7.30
CA GLU A 6 -22.20 -2.95 -8.21
C GLU A 6 -21.39 -3.15 -9.50
N TYR A 7 -21.05 -4.41 -9.78
CA TYR A 7 -20.46 -4.85 -11.04
C TYR A 7 -21.52 -4.86 -12.13
N ASP A 8 -21.34 -4.06 -13.19
CA ASP A 8 -22.18 -4.08 -14.39
C ASP A 8 -21.62 -5.10 -15.41
N PRO A 9 -22.27 -6.27 -15.60
CA PRO A 9 -21.80 -7.30 -16.51
C PRO A 9 -21.96 -6.93 -18.00
N SER A 10 -22.63 -5.82 -18.34
CA SER A 10 -22.87 -5.40 -19.73
C SER A 10 -21.70 -4.66 -20.38
N ILE A 11 -20.72 -4.23 -19.58
CA ILE A 11 -19.48 -3.60 -20.08
C ILE A 11 -18.48 -4.70 -20.46
N HIS A 12 -18.60 -5.23 -21.67
CA HIS A 12 -17.57 -6.09 -22.26
C HIS A 12 -16.36 -5.26 -22.70
N THR A 13 -15.45 -4.96 -21.78
CA THR A 13 -14.05 -4.69 -22.14
C THR A 13 -13.34 -6.04 -22.21
N GLU A 14 -12.78 -6.42 -23.35
CA GLU A 14 -11.80 -7.51 -23.41
C GLU A 14 -10.76 -7.26 -22.30
N THR A 15 -10.74 -8.15 -21.30
CA THR A 15 -9.78 -8.03 -20.20
C THR A 15 -8.43 -8.46 -20.73
N ILE A 16 -7.66 -7.50 -21.25
CA ILE A 16 -6.27 -7.77 -21.62
C ILE A 16 -5.44 -7.63 -20.34
N ALA A 17 -5.01 -8.78 -19.81
CA ALA A 17 -4.03 -8.84 -18.75
C ALA A 17 -2.65 -8.52 -19.33
N HIS A 18 -2.07 -7.41 -18.88
CA HIS A 18 -0.68 -7.07 -19.18
C HIS A 18 0.17 -7.37 -17.96
N VAL A 19 1.30 -8.06 -18.15
CA VAL A 19 2.33 -8.15 -17.10
C VAL A 19 3.23 -6.93 -17.23
N TYR A 20 3.24 -6.11 -16.19
CA TYR A 20 4.18 -5.01 -16.04
C TYR A 20 5.42 -5.51 -15.30
N LYS A 21 6.58 -5.45 -15.95
CA LYS A 21 7.85 -5.76 -15.33
C LYS A 21 8.51 -4.48 -14.82
N LEU A 22 8.65 -4.38 -13.51
CA LEU A 22 9.35 -3.31 -12.82
C LEU A 22 10.83 -3.69 -12.66
N THR A 23 11.69 -2.84 -13.21
CA THR A 23 13.14 -2.89 -12.98
C THR A 23 13.57 -1.56 -12.34
N ASN A 24 14.46 -1.62 -11.36
CA ASN A 24 14.99 -0.46 -10.65
C ASN A 24 16.32 -0.84 -9.99
N ASP A 25 17.36 -0.04 -10.17
CA ASP A 25 18.72 -0.27 -9.64
C ASP A 25 18.78 -0.31 -8.10
N ASP A 26 17.70 0.13 -7.44
CA ASP A 26 17.55 0.04 -5.99
C ASP A 26 16.84 -1.23 -5.50
N LEU A 27 16.38 -2.09 -6.41
CA LEU A 27 15.81 -3.41 -6.10
C LEU A 27 16.86 -4.51 -6.22
N GLN A 28 16.72 -5.58 -5.44
CA GLN A 28 17.53 -6.79 -5.58
C GLN A 28 17.02 -7.71 -6.68
N HIS A 29 15.70 -7.70 -6.92
CA HIS A 29 15.02 -8.55 -7.90
C HIS A 29 14.07 -7.73 -8.78
N ASP A 30 13.89 -8.19 -10.02
CA ASP A 30 12.86 -7.65 -10.91
C ASP A 30 11.48 -8.08 -10.40
N VAL A 31 10.51 -7.16 -10.44
CA VAL A 31 9.14 -7.45 -9.95
C VAL A 31 8.17 -7.51 -11.12
N SER A 32 7.37 -8.57 -11.17
CA SER A 32 6.29 -8.72 -12.16
C SER A 32 4.94 -8.48 -11.51
N VAL A 33 4.11 -7.64 -12.13
CA VAL A 33 2.80 -7.22 -11.61
C VAL A 33 1.75 -7.30 -12.70
N VAL A 34 0.57 -7.86 -12.40
CA VAL A 34 -0.54 -7.85 -13.37
C VAL A 34 -1.20 -6.47 -13.45
N HIS A 35 -1.54 -6.04 -14.66
CA HIS A 35 -2.29 -4.82 -14.96
C HIS A 35 -3.47 -5.18 -15.85
N GLU A 36 -4.67 -5.16 -15.28
CA GLU A 36 -5.90 -5.55 -15.97
C GLU A 36 -6.91 -4.40 -15.99
N ARG A 37 -7.04 -3.81 -17.18
CA ARG A 37 -8.11 -2.85 -17.43
C ARG A 37 -9.41 -3.63 -17.63
N GLY A 38 -10.48 -3.16 -17.00
CA GLY A 38 -11.83 -3.76 -17.10
C GLY A 38 -12.34 -4.45 -15.84
N ARG A 39 -11.45 -4.81 -14.88
CA ARG A 39 -11.84 -5.50 -13.63
C ARG A 39 -12.04 -4.61 -12.41
N GLY A 40 -12.13 -3.29 -12.62
CA GLY A 40 -12.25 -2.30 -11.55
C GLY A 40 -10.96 -1.53 -11.25
N TYR A 41 -10.93 -0.82 -10.13
CA TYR A 41 -9.84 0.09 -9.75
C TYR A 41 -8.65 -0.61 -9.10
N ALA A 42 -8.88 -1.65 -8.30
CA ALA A 42 -7.83 -2.41 -7.62
C ALA A 42 -6.95 -3.22 -8.58
N TRP A 43 -7.49 -3.55 -9.76
CA TRP A 43 -6.83 -4.43 -10.75
C TRP A 43 -5.88 -3.65 -11.69
N ARG A 44 -5.61 -2.39 -11.38
CA ARG A 44 -4.78 -1.48 -12.19
C ARG A 44 -3.61 -0.97 -11.37
N ILE A 45 -2.50 -0.76 -12.07
CA ILE A 45 -1.37 -0.02 -11.55
C ILE A 45 -1.65 1.48 -11.72
N TRP A 46 -1.60 2.23 -10.61
CA TRP A 46 -1.83 3.67 -10.59
C TRP A 46 -0.51 4.45 -10.69
N PRO A 47 -0.47 5.67 -11.28
CA PRO A 47 0.78 6.41 -11.40
C PRO A 47 1.43 6.79 -10.06
N SER A 48 0.64 6.92 -8.99
CA SER A 48 1.14 7.10 -7.62
C SER A 48 1.94 5.89 -7.11
N ALA A 49 1.61 4.67 -7.55
CA ALA A 49 2.34 3.46 -7.19
C ALA A 49 3.77 3.51 -7.73
N HIS A 50 3.93 3.87 -9.02
CA HIS A 50 5.27 4.03 -9.62
C HIS A 50 6.15 5.03 -8.86
N LEU A 51 5.57 6.17 -8.44
CA LEU A 51 6.30 7.18 -7.67
C LEU A 51 6.72 6.64 -6.29
N LEU A 52 5.77 6.03 -5.56
CA LEU A 52 6.01 5.54 -4.21
C LEU A 52 7.02 4.38 -4.22
N THR A 53 6.88 3.43 -5.14
CA THR A 53 7.83 2.32 -5.31
C THR A 53 9.26 2.82 -5.52
N LYS A 54 9.48 3.78 -6.41
CA LYS A 54 10.81 4.34 -6.65
C LYS A 54 11.38 5.02 -5.40
N PHE A 55 10.53 5.72 -4.65
CA PHE A 55 10.93 6.37 -3.41
C PHE A 55 11.31 5.34 -2.34
N LEU A 56 10.45 4.35 -2.08
CA LEU A 56 10.68 3.36 -1.02
C LEU A 56 11.88 2.46 -1.28
N ALA A 57 12.09 2.01 -2.51
CA ALA A 57 13.27 1.19 -2.86
C ALA A 57 14.58 1.94 -2.52
N LYS A 58 14.62 3.24 -2.83
CA LYS A 58 15.76 4.09 -2.49
C LYS A 58 15.93 4.28 -0.98
N GLU A 59 14.84 4.53 -0.25
CA GLU A 59 14.90 4.71 1.20
C GLU A 59 15.32 3.42 1.91
N LEU A 60 14.83 2.25 1.48
CA LEU A 60 15.22 0.94 2.03
C LEU A 60 16.69 0.62 1.77
N LYS A 61 17.20 0.85 0.56
CA LYS A 61 18.63 0.68 0.26
C LYS A 61 19.53 1.62 1.07
N ALA A 62 19.05 2.82 1.37
CA ALA A 62 19.76 3.77 2.22
C ALA A 62 19.63 3.44 3.71
N HIS A 63 18.62 2.65 4.11
CA HIS A 63 18.34 2.27 5.48
C HIS A 63 19.52 1.47 6.06
N LYS A 64 19.98 1.88 7.24
CA LYS A 64 21.12 1.25 7.95
C LYS A 64 20.70 0.53 9.23
N GLY A 65 19.40 0.55 9.55
CA GLY A 65 18.84 -0.14 10.71
C GLY A 65 18.57 -1.62 10.43
N ALA A 66 17.81 -2.23 11.35
CA ALA A 66 17.30 -3.58 11.16
C ALA A 66 16.33 -3.64 9.96
N PRO A 67 16.18 -4.81 9.32
CA PRO A 67 15.16 -5.01 8.30
C PRO A 67 13.78 -4.56 8.77
N VAL A 68 13.02 -3.94 7.88
CA VAL A 68 11.75 -3.27 8.16
C VAL A 68 10.57 -4.18 7.84
N ASP A 69 9.57 -4.19 8.72
CA ASP A 69 8.27 -4.80 8.43
C ASP A 69 7.36 -3.79 7.70
N PHE A 70 6.53 -4.27 6.78
CA PHE A 70 5.79 -3.42 5.86
C PHE A 70 4.33 -3.83 5.74
N ILE A 71 3.43 -2.85 5.73
CA ILE A 71 2.00 -3.04 5.44
C ILE A 71 1.63 -2.13 4.26
N ASP A 72 1.09 -2.72 3.19
CA ASP A 72 0.54 -1.99 2.03
C ASP A 72 -0.99 -1.92 2.16
N ILE A 73 -1.52 -0.74 2.50
CA ILE A 73 -2.95 -0.46 2.58
C ILE A 73 -3.49 -0.18 1.19
N GLY A 74 -4.56 -0.87 0.79
CA GLY A 74 -5.18 -0.67 -0.53
C GLY A 74 -4.18 -0.99 -1.66
N CYS A 75 -3.53 -2.15 -1.55
CA CYS A 75 -2.40 -2.53 -2.38
C CYS A 75 -2.76 -2.66 -3.88
N GLY A 76 -4.05 -2.81 -4.21
CA GLY A 76 -4.50 -3.02 -5.57
C GLY A 76 -3.76 -4.18 -6.22
N ALA A 77 -3.05 -3.93 -7.33
CA ALA A 77 -2.27 -4.97 -8.01
C ALA A 77 -1.01 -5.44 -7.24
N GLY A 78 -0.67 -4.82 -6.10
CA GLY A 78 0.44 -5.21 -5.24
C GLY A 78 1.79 -4.59 -5.61
N MET A 79 1.84 -3.64 -6.57
CA MET A 79 3.10 -3.11 -7.10
C MET A 79 4.03 -2.54 -6.01
N VAL A 80 3.48 -1.81 -5.03
CA VAL A 80 4.28 -1.12 -4.01
C VAL A 80 4.90 -2.14 -3.07
N GLY A 81 4.09 -2.95 -2.40
CA GLY A 81 4.61 -3.94 -1.45
C GLY A 81 5.46 -5.04 -2.10
N LEU A 82 5.16 -5.49 -3.32
CA LEU A 82 6.04 -6.47 -4.01
C LEU A 82 7.41 -5.89 -4.34
N ALA A 83 7.48 -4.61 -4.69
CA ALA A 83 8.76 -3.93 -4.87
C ALA A 83 9.51 -3.77 -3.54
N VAL A 84 8.80 -3.55 -2.44
CA VAL A 84 9.42 -3.54 -1.11
C VAL A 84 9.97 -4.93 -0.75
N ALA A 85 9.22 -6.01 -0.98
CA ALA A 85 9.69 -7.38 -0.76
C ALA A 85 10.94 -7.72 -1.58
N ALA A 86 11.05 -7.14 -2.78
CA ALA A 86 12.22 -7.24 -3.65
C ALA A 86 13.38 -6.29 -3.28
N SER A 87 13.22 -5.44 -2.28
CA SER A 87 14.24 -4.48 -1.82
C SER A 87 15.08 -5.08 -0.69
N GLU A 88 16.37 -4.74 -0.68
CA GLU A 88 17.25 -4.98 0.46
C GLU A 88 16.73 -4.22 1.69
N GLY A 89 16.78 -4.83 2.87
CA GLY A 89 16.30 -4.21 4.12
C GLY A 89 14.80 -4.37 4.37
N SER A 90 14.06 -5.10 3.53
CA SER A 90 12.72 -5.58 3.86
C SER A 90 12.76 -6.92 4.60
N ARG A 91 11.79 -7.17 5.47
CA ARG A 91 11.64 -8.43 6.22
C ARG A 91 10.32 -9.12 5.93
N GLU A 92 9.23 -8.57 6.45
CA GLU A 92 7.88 -9.08 6.26
C GLU A 92 7.02 -8.03 5.55
N VAL A 93 6.26 -8.46 4.54
CA VAL A 93 5.40 -7.60 3.73
C VAL A 93 3.98 -8.14 3.76
N VAL A 94 3.05 -7.32 4.25
CA VAL A 94 1.62 -7.63 4.25
C VAL A 94 0.93 -6.76 3.22
N LEU A 95 0.45 -7.37 2.14
CA LEU A 95 -0.39 -6.69 1.15
C LEU A 95 -1.84 -6.76 1.59
N THR A 96 -2.50 -5.61 1.70
CA THR A 96 -3.88 -5.54 2.17
C THR A 96 -4.80 -4.84 1.18
N ASP A 97 -6.01 -5.37 1.04
CA ASP A 97 -7.11 -4.76 0.29
C ASP A 97 -8.43 -5.37 0.79
N LEU A 98 -9.55 -5.07 0.14
CA LEU A 98 -10.79 -5.81 0.35
C LEU A 98 -10.63 -7.26 -0.12
N GLU A 99 -11.29 -8.20 0.57
CA GLU A 99 -11.23 -9.64 0.29
C GLU A 99 -11.45 -9.96 -1.21
N ASP A 100 -12.44 -9.34 -1.83
CA ASP A 100 -12.80 -9.54 -3.24
C ASP A 100 -11.78 -8.92 -4.23
N GLN A 101 -10.86 -8.08 -3.75
CA GLN A 101 -9.81 -7.46 -4.55
C GLN A 101 -8.46 -8.21 -4.45
N LEU A 102 -8.28 -9.08 -3.46
CA LEU A 102 -7.02 -9.81 -3.22
C LEU A 102 -6.63 -10.78 -4.36
N GLY A 103 -7.55 -11.10 -5.27
CA GLY A 103 -7.23 -11.86 -6.49
C GLY A 103 -6.26 -11.16 -7.45
N SER A 104 -6.21 -9.81 -7.46
CA SER A 104 -5.23 -9.08 -8.27
C SER A 104 -3.80 -9.20 -7.73
N PRO A 105 -3.52 -8.83 -6.47
CA PRO A 105 -2.17 -8.92 -5.91
C PRO A 105 -1.70 -10.36 -5.76
N GLN A 106 -2.59 -11.35 -5.55
CA GLN A 106 -2.18 -12.77 -5.51
C GLN A 106 -1.56 -13.20 -6.85
N ARG A 107 -2.20 -12.87 -7.97
CA ARG A 107 -1.66 -13.21 -9.29
C ARG A 107 -0.37 -12.47 -9.60
N SER A 108 -0.20 -11.24 -9.11
CA SER A 108 1.10 -10.57 -9.16
C SER A 108 2.14 -11.34 -8.36
N LEU A 109 1.85 -11.71 -7.11
CA LEU A 109 2.76 -12.46 -6.24
C LEU A 109 3.20 -13.79 -6.90
N ASP A 110 2.28 -14.52 -7.51
CA ASP A 110 2.55 -15.81 -8.16
C ASP A 110 3.58 -15.73 -9.30
N LEU A 111 3.70 -14.56 -9.95
CA LEU A 111 4.66 -14.30 -11.04
C LEU A 111 6.09 -14.01 -10.55
N ASN A 112 6.29 -13.82 -9.26
CA ASN A 112 7.59 -13.45 -8.68
C ASN A 112 8.34 -14.68 -8.14
N ASP A 113 9.64 -14.52 -7.85
CA ASP A 113 10.46 -15.58 -7.30
C ASP A 113 10.11 -15.94 -5.85
N ASP A 114 10.71 -17.04 -5.37
CA ASP A 114 10.45 -17.57 -4.03
C ASP A 114 10.95 -16.64 -2.90
N GLU A 115 11.93 -15.77 -3.17
CA GLU A 115 12.41 -14.82 -2.16
C GLU A 115 11.34 -13.77 -1.88
N ILE A 116 10.77 -13.16 -2.92
CA ILE A 116 9.64 -12.22 -2.80
C ILE A 116 8.43 -12.91 -2.15
N LYS A 117 8.12 -14.14 -2.58
CA LYS A 117 7.00 -14.94 -2.03
C LYS A 117 7.16 -15.24 -0.55
N SER A 118 8.36 -15.62 -0.11
CA SER A 118 8.62 -15.98 1.28
C SER A 118 8.42 -14.82 2.27
N LYS A 119 8.63 -13.58 1.81
CA LYS A 119 8.47 -12.36 2.62
C LYS A 119 7.05 -11.81 2.59
N THR A 120 6.22 -12.24 1.63
CA THR A 120 4.96 -11.57 1.31
C THR A 120 3.75 -12.42 1.71
N ARG A 121 2.76 -11.78 2.33
CA ARG A 121 1.44 -12.37 2.58
C ARG A 121 0.32 -11.40 2.20
N LEU A 122 -0.85 -11.96 1.93
CA LEU A 122 -2.06 -11.21 1.59
C LEU A 122 -3.06 -11.32 2.73
N MET A 123 -3.69 -10.20 3.08
CA MET A 123 -4.72 -10.15 4.13
C MET A 123 -5.82 -9.16 3.78
N SER A 124 -7.05 -9.48 4.16
CA SER A 124 -8.17 -8.57 4.00
C SER A 124 -8.12 -7.47 5.05
N LEU A 125 -8.23 -6.22 4.62
CA LEU A 125 -8.31 -5.05 5.49
C LEU A 125 -9.31 -4.04 4.93
N PRO A 126 -10.62 -4.21 5.21
CA PRO A 126 -11.58 -3.14 5.04
C PRO A 126 -11.19 -1.96 5.93
N TRP A 127 -11.09 -0.76 5.37
CA TRP A 127 -10.70 0.41 6.15
C TRP A 127 -11.74 0.72 7.23
N GLY A 128 -11.26 1.13 8.40
CA GLY A 128 -12.06 1.33 9.62
C GLY A 128 -12.46 0.05 10.37
N ASP A 129 -12.14 -1.15 9.85
CA ASP A 129 -12.34 -2.40 10.57
C ASP A 129 -11.17 -2.67 11.53
N LEU A 130 -11.39 -2.36 12.81
CA LEU A 130 -10.36 -2.49 13.85
C LEU A 130 -9.97 -3.94 14.13
N GLU A 131 -10.88 -4.91 13.96
CA GLU A 131 -10.55 -6.32 14.18
C GLU A 131 -9.71 -6.86 13.01
N ALA A 132 -10.01 -6.44 11.78
CA ALA A 132 -9.15 -6.75 10.63
C ALA A 132 -7.77 -6.12 10.80
N GLY A 133 -7.68 -4.86 11.21
CA GLY A 133 -6.40 -4.18 11.44
C GLY A 133 -5.58 -4.82 12.56
N LYS A 134 -6.23 -5.26 13.64
CA LYS A 134 -5.59 -6.03 14.71
C LYS A 134 -4.97 -7.33 14.20
N LYS A 135 -5.70 -8.11 13.40
CA LYS A 135 -5.19 -9.34 12.79
C LYS A 135 -3.99 -9.10 11.88
N VAL A 136 -4.00 -8.01 11.11
CA VAL A 136 -2.85 -7.60 10.28
C VAL A 136 -1.63 -7.34 11.14
N ILE A 137 -1.79 -6.61 12.26
CA ILE A 137 -0.69 -6.34 13.21
C ILE A 137 -0.16 -7.64 13.83
N GLU A 138 -1.05 -8.51 14.31
CA GLU A 138 -0.69 -9.82 14.91
C GLU A 138 -0.05 -10.79 13.92
N SER A 139 -0.18 -10.55 12.61
CA SER A 139 0.49 -11.35 11.58
C SER A 139 1.97 -11.01 11.38
N LEU A 140 2.43 -9.91 11.96
CA LEU A 140 3.83 -9.55 12.00
C LEU A 140 4.49 -10.22 13.20
N SER A 141 5.74 -10.67 13.07
CA SER A 141 6.46 -11.33 14.17
C SER A 141 6.54 -10.43 15.41
N GLU A 142 6.22 -11.02 16.57
CA GLU A 142 6.21 -10.39 17.90
C GLU A 142 7.61 -10.13 18.47
N ASP A 143 8.67 -10.59 17.78
CA ASP A 143 9.99 -10.73 18.39
C ASP A 143 10.74 -9.39 18.59
N ASP A 144 10.18 -8.25 18.18
CA ASP A 144 10.88 -6.96 18.25
C ASP A 144 9.93 -5.75 18.10
N ASP A 145 9.29 -5.33 19.18
CA ASP A 145 8.49 -4.09 19.23
C ASP A 145 9.31 -2.83 18.88
N GLU A 146 10.65 -2.92 18.97
CA GLU A 146 11.58 -1.85 18.63
C GLU A 146 11.91 -1.78 17.13
N ARG A 147 11.45 -2.74 16.32
CA ARG A 147 11.65 -2.75 14.86
C ARG A 147 10.73 -1.75 14.18
N GLU A 148 11.27 -1.05 13.18
CA GLU A 148 10.49 -0.13 12.35
C GLU A 148 9.37 -0.87 11.60
N LEU A 149 8.21 -0.20 11.53
CA LEU A 149 7.06 -0.64 10.75
C LEU A 149 6.71 0.46 9.73
N TRP A 150 6.72 0.13 8.46
CA TRP A 150 6.35 1.07 7.41
C TRP A 150 4.92 0.77 6.93
N VAL A 151 4.00 1.69 7.21
CA VAL A 151 2.59 1.61 6.82
C VAL A 151 2.36 2.47 5.59
N CYS A 152 2.20 1.85 4.43
CA CYS A 152 2.21 2.57 3.17
C CYS A 152 0.91 2.40 2.40
N GLY A 153 0.73 3.25 1.39
CA GLY A 153 -0.25 2.99 0.35
C GLY A 153 -0.27 4.08 -0.70
N SER A 154 -0.84 3.76 -1.86
CA SER A 154 -0.79 4.65 -3.02
C SER A 154 -2.18 4.93 -3.58
N GLY A 155 -2.48 6.22 -3.83
CA GLY A 155 -3.74 6.62 -4.44
C GLY A 155 -4.98 6.42 -3.55
N LEU A 156 -4.82 6.44 -2.23
CA LEU A 156 -5.86 6.10 -1.24
C LEU A 156 -6.92 7.19 -1.05
N VAL A 157 -6.56 8.45 -1.31
CA VAL A 157 -7.46 9.59 -1.06
C VAL A 157 -8.20 9.93 -2.35
N TYR A 158 -9.38 9.33 -2.54
CA TYR A 158 -10.19 9.53 -3.76
C TYR A 158 -11.70 9.61 -3.56
N PHE A 159 -12.26 9.02 -2.49
CA PHE A 159 -13.67 9.17 -2.12
C PHE A 159 -13.81 9.71 -0.70
N ASP A 160 -14.62 10.76 -0.53
CA ASP A 160 -14.85 11.43 0.76
C ASP A 160 -15.38 10.45 1.83
N SER A 161 -16.23 9.51 1.45
CA SER A 161 -16.79 8.50 2.36
C SER A 161 -15.75 7.52 2.92
N LEU A 162 -14.60 7.39 2.27
CA LEU A 162 -13.52 6.50 2.70
C LEU A 162 -12.49 7.22 3.59
N MET A 163 -12.53 8.56 3.67
CA MET A 163 -11.51 9.34 4.37
C MET A 163 -11.46 9.07 5.87
N ALA A 164 -12.61 9.02 6.56
CA ALA A 164 -12.65 8.75 8.00
C ALA A 164 -12.21 7.30 8.31
N PRO A 165 -12.79 6.26 7.70
CA PRO A 165 -12.33 4.88 7.89
C PRO A 165 -10.83 4.69 7.59
N LEU A 166 -10.32 5.35 6.56
CA LEU A 166 -8.90 5.31 6.22
C LEU A 166 -8.03 5.95 7.31
N ALA A 167 -8.47 7.08 7.88
CA ALA A 167 -7.76 7.73 8.98
C ALA A 167 -7.71 6.81 10.22
N ASP A 168 -8.83 6.16 10.56
CA ASP A 168 -8.91 5.22 11.68
C ASP A 168 -7.95 4.03 11.48
N THR A 169 -7.87 3.49 10.25
CA THR A 169 -6.91 2.43 9.91
C THR A 169 -5.45 2.89 10.07
N PHE A 170 -5.09 4.07 9.56
CA PHE A 170 -3.73 4.59 9.76
C PHE A 170 -3.42 4.84 11.23
N GLU A 171 -4.37 5.38 12.00
CA GLU A 171 -4.19 5.59 13.44
C GLU A 171 -3.91 4.27 14.16
N GLN A 172 -4.70 3.24 13.90
CA GLN A 172 -4.50 1.92 14.49
C GLN A 172 -3.13 1.33 14.13
N LEU A 173 -2.78 1.31 12.84
CA LEU A 173 -1.56 0.65 12.36
C LEU A 173 -0.29 1.41 12.78
N LEU A 174 -0.32 2.73 12.82
CA LEU A 174 0.82 3.53 13.26
C LEU A 174 1.02 3.50 14.78
N ASN A 175 -0.04 3.28 15.56
CA ASN A 175 0.08 3.06 16.99
C ASN A 175 0.52 1.63 17.36
N ALA A 176 0.64 0.72 16.38
CA ALA A 176 1.05 -0.65 16.62
C ALA A 176 2.52 -0.77 17.09
N ARG A 177 3.39 0.15 16.67
CA ARG A 177 4.80 0.18 17.10
C ARG A 177 5.30 1.61 17.32
N PRO A 178 6.18 1.85 18.31
CA PRO A 178 6.73 3.19 18.59
C PRO A 178 7.47 3.84 17.41
N LYS A 179 8.05 3.03 16.51
CA LYS A 179 8.81 3.50 15.33
C LYS A 179 8.03 3.30 14.02
N ALA A 180 6.71 3.20 14.07
CA ALA A 180 5.92 3.10 12.87
C ALA A 180 5.92 4.43 12.09
N VAL A 181 6.05 4.36 10.77
CA VAL A 181 6.06 5.52 9.87
C VAL A 181 5.15 5.25 8.68
N ALA A 182 4.42 6.28 8.24
CA ALA A 182 3.59 6.20 7.05
C ALA A 182 4.23 6.85 5.82
N TYR A 183 4.16 6.16 4.67
CA TYR A 183 4.50 6.73 3.37
C TYR A 183 3.34 6.62 2.40
N ILE A 184 2.87 7.76 1.91
CA ILE A 184 1.68 7.84 1.06
C ILE A 184 2.03 8.45 -0.28
N GLY A 185 1.89 7.67 -1.34
CA GLY A 185 2.02 8.13 -2.71
C GLY A 185 0.67 8.65 -3.21
N GLN A 186 0.57 9.93 -3.54
CA GLN A 186 -0.69 10.52 -4.03
C GLN A 186 -0.46 11.40 -5.25
N ILE A 187 -1.34 11.26 -6.24
CA ILE A 187 -1.50 12.26 -7.30
C ILE A 187 -2.55 13.25 -6.83
N LYS A 188 -2.17 14.52 -6.73
CA LYS A 188 -3.09 15.61 -6.39
C LYS A 188 -4.12 15.80 -7.51
N ARG A 189 -5.40 15.56 -7.21
CA ARG A 189 -6.54 15.70 -8.14
C ARG A 189 -7.48 16.81 -7.67
N ASN A 190 -7.92 16.75 -6.42
CA ASN A 190 -8.76 17.77 -5.80
C ASN A 190 -8.24 18.14 -4.39
N TRP A 191 -7.29 19.06 -4.37
CA TRP A 191 -6.60 19.43 -3.15
C TRP A 191 -7.49 20.02 -2.05
N LYS A 192 -8.60 20.67 -2.40
CA LYS A 192 -9.55 21.22 -1.41
C LYS A 192 -10.18 20.12 -0.56
N VAL A 193 -10.37 18.96 -1.15
CA VAL A 193 -10.96 17.77 -0.54
C VAL A 193 -9.86 16.94 0.12
N GLU A 194 -8.79 16.62 -0.62
CA GLU A 194 -7.67 15.81 -0.14
C GLU A 194 -7.01 16.42 1.12
N LYS A 195 -6.84 17.75 1.16
CA LYS A 195 -6.26 18.43 2.33
C LYS A 195 -7.04 18.16 3.63
N ARG A 196 -8.36 17.91 3.56
CA ARG A 196 -9.17 17.63 4.75
C ARG A 196 -8.73 16.34 5.42
N TRP A 197 -8.43 15.31 4.61
CA TRP A 197 -7.93 14.03 5.11
C TRP A 197 -6.56 14.20 5.78
N TYR A 198 -5.60 14.86 5.11
CA TYR A 198 -4.28 15.14 5.70
C TYR A 198 -4.38 15.99 6.98
N SER A 199 -5.33 16.93 7.04
CA SER A 199 -5.57 17.72 8.26
C SER A 199 -6.21 16.89 9.39
N SER A 200 -6.92 15.80 9.05
CA SER A 200 -7.48 14.88 10.04
C SER A 200 -6.39 13.99 10.63
N VAL A 201 -5.57 13.36 9.78
CA VAL A 201 -4.45 12.52 10.20
C VAL A 201 -3.39 13.35 10.95
N GLY A 202 -3.19 14.61 10.53
CA GLY A 202 -2.29 15.56 11.18
C GLY A 202 -2.67 15.96 12.62
N LYS A 203 -3.84 15.52 13.13
CA LYS A 203 -4.19 15.67 14.54
C LYS A 203 -3.49 14.64 15.43
N PHE A 204 -3.06 13.53 14.82
CA PHE A 204 -2.51 12.37 15.52
C PHE A 204 -1.02 12.17 15.17
N PHE A 205 -0.59 12.60 13.98
CA PHE A 205 0.76 12.37 13.48
C PHE A 205 1.39 13.60 12.83
N ASP A 206 2.70 13.76 12.98
CA ASP A 206 3.47 14.76 12.25
C ASP A 206 3.48 14.43 10.74
N CYS A 207 3.02 15.37 9.93
CA CYS A 207 2.85 15.18 8.49
C CYS A 207 3.81 16.04 7.69
N TYR A 208 4.74 15.39 6.98
CA TYR A 208 5.70 16.03 6.08
C TYR A 208 5.39 15.73 4.62
N SER A 209 5.89 16.57 3.72
CA SER A 209 5.66 16.42 2.29
C SER A 209 6.94 16.68 1.50
N LYS A 210 7.19 15.84 0.51
CA LYS A 210 8.26 16.02 -0.47
C LYS A 210 7.62 16.11 -1.85
N GLY A 211 7.57 17.32 -2.42
CA GLY A 211 6.96 17.58 -3.72
C GLY A 211 6.73 19.07 -3.95
N ARG A 212 6.52 19.49 -5.21
CA ARG A 212 6.19 20.90 -5.50
C ARG A 212 4.82 21.25 -4.90
N GLY A 213 4.79 22.24 -4.00
CA GLY A 213 3.55 22.91 -3.59
C GLY A 213 2.91 22.44 -2.28
N PHE A 214 3.69 21.93 -1.34
CA PHE A 214 3.20 21.55 -0.02
C PHE A 214 4.07 22.22 1.05
N SER A 215 3.46 23.11 1.83
CA SER A 215 4.00 23.62 3.08
C SER A 215 2.99 23.25 4.17
N SER A 216 3.32 22.28 5.01
CA SER A 216 2.75 22.19 6.36
C SER A 216 3.78 22.77 7.32
N ARG A 217 3.31 23.63 8.22
CA ARG A 217 4.06 24.12 9.37
C ARG A 217 4.15 23.03 10.41
#